data_AF-A0A959KR79-F1
#
_entry.id   AF-A0A959KR79-F1
#
_cell.length_a   1.000
_cell.length_b   1.000
_cell.length_c   1.000
_cell.angle_alpha   90.00
_cell.angle_beta   90.00
_cell.angle_gamma   90.00
#
_symmetry.space_group_name_H-M   'P 1'
#
loop_
_entity.id
_entity.type
_entity.pdbx_description
1 polymer ?
#
loop_
_entity_poly.entity_id
_entity_poly.type
_entity_poly.pdbx_seq_one_letter_code
_entity_poly.pdbx_strand_id
1 'polypeptide(L)'
;MALRPIITGATGMVGEGVLHICLQDPRVESVLVVGRKSCGLQHPKLKEVLHQDFLDLSPIEKELKGYNACFFCLGVSSVGMKEEQYRRLTYDLTMQMANTLVRHSPEMTFCYVSGSGTDGSEKGRSMWARVKGKTENDLLAMPFKAAYMFRPGYIQPMKGMKNTYRI
;
A
#
# COMPACT_ATOMS: atom_id res chain seq x y z
N MET A 1 12.37 17.26 -7.19
CA MET A 1 11.85 17.21 -5.81
C MET A 1 12.22 15.86 -5.22
N ALA A 2 12.73 15.79 -4.00
CA ALA A 2 13.11 14.53 -3.36
C ALA A 2 11.87 13.70 -2.98
N LEU A 3 12.00 12.37 -2.98
CA LEU A 3 10.91 11.43 -2.70
C LEU A 3 10.76 11.23 -1.19
N ARG A 4 9.53 11.34 -0.69
CA ARG A 4 9.16 11.09 0.70
C ARG A 4 7.94 10.16 0.69
N PRO A 5 8.13 8.83 0.60
CA PRO A 5 7.03 7.90 0.48
C PRO A 5 6.47 7.50 1.85
N ILE A 6 5.15 7.31 1.87
CA ILE A 6 4.45 6.51 2.88
C ILE A 6 4.41 5.07 2.38
N ILE A 7 4.76 4.11 3.22
CA ILE A 7 4.68 2.68 2.92
C ILE A 7 3.75 2.01 3.93
N THR A 8 2.75 1.29 3.42
CA THR A 8 1.92 0.40 4.24
C THR A 8 2.30 -1.05 3.98
N GLY A 9 2.10 -1.94 4.95
CA GLY A 9 2.39 -3.37 4.76
C GLY A 9 3.89 -3.71 4.68
N ALA A 10 4.75 -2.91 5.30
CA ALA A 10 6.21 -3.11 5.30
C ALA A 10 6.70 -4.44 5.90
N THR A 11 5.86 -5.13 6.68
CA THR A 11 6.14 -6.46 7.24
C THR A 11 5.69 -7.62 6.32
N GLY A 12 5.14 -7.32 5.15
CA GLY A 12 4.82 -8.31 4.11
C GLY A 12 5.90 -8.34 3.02
N MET A 13 5.87 -9.38 2.19
CA MET A 13 6.89 -9.63 1.15
C MET A 13 7.15 -8.43 0.24
N VAL A 14 6.09 -7.80 -0.29
CA VAL A 14 6.24 -6.65 -1.21
C VAL A 14 6.70 -5.40 -0.46
N GLY A 15 6.02 -5.08 0.65
CA GLY A 15 6.34 -3.87 1.42
C GLY A 15 7.75 -3.88 2.01
N GLU A 16 8.27 -5.05 2.40
CA GLU A 16 9.66 -5.19 2.85
C GLU A 16 10.64 -4.84 1.73
N GLY A 17 10.43 -5.37 0.52
CA GLY A 17 11.26 -5.06 -0.65
C GLY A 17 11.21 -3.57 -1.02
N VAL A 18 10.01 -2.97 -1.03
CA VAL A 18 9.84 -1.54 -1.30
C VAL A 18 10.57 -0.69 -0.26
N LEU A 19 10.43 -1.02 1.03
CA LEU A 19 11.13 -0.32 2.11
C LEU A 19 12.65 -0.44 1.95
N HIS A 20 13.15 -1.65 1.69
CA HIS A 20 14.57 -1.91 1.49
C HIS A 20 15.18 -1.02 0.40
N ILE A 21 14.52 -0.92 -0.75
CA ILE A 21 14.98 -0.07 -1.87
C ILE A 21 14.87 1.41 -1.50
N CYS A 22 13.77 1.85 -0.89
CA CYS A 22 13.59 3.26 -0.52
C CYS A 22 14.66 3.75 0.46
N LEU A 23 15.08 2.92 1.43
CA LEU A 23 16.09 3.34 2.40
C LEU A 23 17.47 3.55 1.74
N GLN A 24 17.81 2.78 0.71
CA GLN A 24 19.08 2.85 0.00
C GLN A 24 19.11 3.89 -1.12
N ASP A 25 17.97 4.29 -1.65
CA ASP A 25 17.91 5.19 -2.80
C ASP A 25 18.28 6.64 -2.39
N PRO A 26 19.30 7.28 -3.00
CA PRO A 26 19.69 8.65 -2.68
C PRO A 26 18.63 9.69 -3.08
N ARG A 27 17.67 9.35 -3.94
CA ARG A 27 16.54 10.21 -4.33
C ARG A 27 15.45 10.25 -3.25
N VAL A 28 15.47 9.30 -2.31
CA VAL A 28 14.55 9.23 -1.16
C VAL A 28 15.17 9.98 0.02
N GLU A 29 14.45 11.01 0.47
CA GLU A 29 14.84 11.87 1.58
C GLU A 29 14.41 11.27 2.93
N SER A 30 13.16 10.83 3.04
CA SER A 30 12.60 10.20 4.23
C SER A 30 11.55 9.16 3.85
N VAL A 31 11.25 8.22 4.73
CA VAL A 31 10.23 7.18 4.55
C VAL A 31 9.39 7.10 5.81
N LEU A 32 8.06 7.13 5.65
CA LEU A 32 7.13 6.82 6.73
C LEU A 32 6.55 5.44 6.52
N VAL A 33 6.75 4.54 7.48
CA VAL A 33 6.03 3.27 7.55
C VAL A 33 4.82 3.44 8.45
N VAL A 34 3.64 3.12 7.93
CA VAL A 34 2.40 3.02 8.71
C VAL A 34 2.00 1.55 8.78
N GLY A 35 1.92 1.00 9.99
CA GLY A 35 1.66 -0.42 10.19
C GLY A 35 1.06 -0.73 11.55
N ARG A 36 0.54 -1.95 11.71
CA ARG A 36 -0.01 -2.44 12.98
C ARG A 36 1.06 -2.96 13.95
N LYS A 37 2.26 -3.22 13.44
CA LYS A 37 3.43 -3.75 14.16
C LYS A 37 4.67 -3.10 13.58
N SER A 38 5.72 -3.00 14.40
CA SER A 38 6.99 -2.44 13.93
C SER A 38 7.59 -3.29 12.81
N CYS A 39 8.25 -2.63 11.84
CA CYS A 39 9.04 -3.35 10.84
C CYS A 39 10.43 -3.77 11.37
N GLY A 40 10.80 -3.33 12.57
CA GLY A 40 11.99 -3.78 13.29
C GLY A 40 13.30 -3.28 12.67
N LEU A 41 13.25 -2.16 11.93
CA LEU A 41 14.40 -1.54 11.29
C LEU A 41 14.70 -0.19 11.95
N GLN A 42 15.97 0.17 12.01
CA GLN A 42 16.40 1.51 12.37
C GLN A 42 17.20 2.09 11.20
N HIS A 43 16.83 3.29 10.76
CA HIS A 43 17.51 3.97 9.68
C HIS A 43 17.30 5.48 9.78
N PRO A 44 18.29 6.33 9.45
CA PRO A 44 18.16 7.79 9.55
C PRO A 44 16.99 8.38 8.74
N LYS A 45 16.63 7.73 7.62
CA LYS A 45 15.48 8.11 6.78
C LYS A 45 14.13 7.61 7.29
N LEU A 46 14.09 6.65 8.22
CA LEU A 46 12.88 5.91 8.57
C LEU A 46 12.17 6.51 9.77
N LYS A 47 10.87 6.78 9.61
CA LYS A 47 9.92 6.99 10.70
C LYS A 47 8.88 5.87 10.67
N GLU A 48 8.49 5.39 11.85
CA GLU A 48 7.39 4.43 12.00
C GLU A 48 6.23 5.07 12.76
N VAL A 49 5.00 4.80 12.30
CA VAL A 49 3.76 5.09 13.02
C VAL A 49 3.00 3.78 13.18
N LEU A 50 2.82 3.38 14.44
CA LEU A 50 2.05 2.20 14.80
C LEU A 50 0.59 2.58 14.98
N HIS A 51 -0.27 2.05 14.13
CA HIS A 51 -1.70 2.33 14.13
C HIS A 51 -2.51 1.06 13.89
N GLN A 52 -3.52 0.79 14.72
CA GLN A 52 -4.27 -0.47 14.66
C GLN A 52 -5.43 -0.42 13.67
N ASP A 53 -6.19 0.68 13.67
CA ASP A 53 -7.43 0.79 12.91
C ASP A 53 -7.26 1.60 11.63
N PHE A 54 -6.98 0.92 10.52
CA PHE A 54 -6.84 1.57 9.22
C PHE A 54 -8.16 2.05 8.62
N LEU A 55 -9.31 1.77 9.25
CA LEU A 55 -10.60 2.37 8.87
C LEU A 55 -10.79 3.76 9.51
N ASP A 56 -10.00 4.10 10.54
CA ASP A 56 -9.98 5.43 11.14
C ASP A 56 -8.55 5.97 11.23
N LEU A 57 -8.16 6.81 10.28
CA LEU A 57 -6.84 7.44 10.24
C LEU A 57 -6.79 8.79 10.98
N SER A 58 -7.91 9.26 11.55
CA SER A 58 -7.96 10.54 12.23
C SER A 58 -6.91 10.69 13.36
N PRO A 59 -6.57 9.66 14.15
CA PRO A 59 -5.59 9.80 15.23
C PRO A 59 -4.16 10.07 14.73
N ILE A 60 -3.85 9.65 13.50
CA ILE A 60 -2.51 9.76 12.91
C ILE A 60 -2.46 10.74 11.72
N GLU A 61 -3.55 11.43 11.40
CA GLU A 61 -3.67 12.24 10.21
C GLU A 61 -2.61 13.36 10.11
N LYS A 62 -2.18 13.91 11.24
CA LYS A 62 -1.08 14.90 11.29
C LYS A 62 0.25 14.30 10.81
N GLU A 63 0.49 13.03 11.11
CA GLU A 63 1.72 12.33 10.74
C GLU A 63 1.78 11.94 9.26
N LEU A 64 0.65 11.98 8.56
CA LEU A 64 0.56 11.66 7.13
C LEU A 64 0.89 12.86 6.22
N LYS A 65 1.15 14.04 6.79
CA LYS A 65 1.44 15.27 6.02
C LYS A 65 2.91 15.35 5.60
N GLY A 66 3.16 16.00 4.47
CA GLY A 66 4.52 16.29 3.97
C GLY A 66 5.12 15.21 3.07
N TYR A 67 4.40 14.12 2.83
CA TYR A 67 4.80 13.02 1.94
C TYR A 67 4.22 13.22 0.54
N ASN A 68 4.94 12.75 -0.49
CA ASN A 68 4.57 12.97 -1.90
C ASN A 68 4.40 11.67 -2.70
N ALA A 69 4.54 10.52 -2.05
CA ALA A 69 4.19 9.23 -2.63
C ALA A 69 3.57 8.31 -1.59
N CYS A 70 2.74 7.37 -2.02
CA CYS A 70 2.25 6.28 -1.21
C CYS A 70 2.48 4.96 -1.93
N PHE A 71 3.16 4.01 -1.28
CA PHE A 71 3.23 2.62 -1.69
C PHE A 71 2.29 1.81 -0.79
N PHE A 72 1.07 1.60 -1.26
CA PHE A 72 0.08 0.81 -0.54
C PHE A 72 0.31 -0.68 -0.80
N CYS A 73 1.05 -1.33 0.10
CA CYS A 73 1.42 -2.75 -0.01
C CYS A 73 0.66 -3.64 0.98
N LEU A 74 -0.36 -3.10 1.66
CA LEU A 74 -1.27 -3.92 2.48
C LEU A 74 -2.11 -4.83 1.59
N GLY A 75 -2.18 -6.10 1.96
CA GLY A 75 -3.01 -7.09 1.29
C GLY A 75 -3.14 -8.37 2.10
N VAL A 76 -4.17 -9.13 1.79
CA VAL A 76 -4.44 -10.47 2.35
C VAL A 76 -4.72 -11.44 1.22
N SER A 77 -4.46 -12.73 1.44
CA SER A 77 -4.89 -13.78 0.52
C SER A 77 -6.42 -13.85 0.51
N SER A 78 -7.03 -14.03 -0.66
CA SER A 78 -8.48 -14.23 -0.79
C SER A 78 -8.93 -15.67 -0.47
N VAL A 79 -7.98 -16.60 -0.31
CA VAL A 79 -8.27 -18.02 -0.07
C VAL A 79 -9.09 -18.18 1.21
N GLY A 80 -10.26 -18.81 1.09
CA GLY A 80 -11.17 -19.06 2.22
C GLY A 80 -11.96 -17.84 2.70
N MET A 81 -11.86 -16.69 2.04
CA MET A 81 -12.56 -15.47 2.46
C MET A 81 -13.91 -15.28 1.78
N LYS A 82 -14.88 -14.75 2.54
CA LYS A 82 -16.12 -14.20 1.98
C LYS A 82 -15.85 -12.84 1.34
N GLU A 83 -16.67 -12.50 0.33
CA GLU A 83 -16.55 -11.25 -0.43
C GLU A 83 -16.51 -10.01 0.44
N GLU A 84 -17.45 -9.89 1.37
CA GLU A 84 -17.58 -8.75 2.28
C GLU A 84 -16.31 -8.55 3.13
N GLN A 85 -15.78 -9.63 3.70
CA GLN A 85 -14.56 -9.57 4.51
C GLN A 85 -13.33 -9.21 3.67
N TYR A 86 -13.23 -9.77 2.46
CA TYR A 86 -12.15 -9.44 1.54
C TYR A 86 -12.22 -8.00 1.05
N ARG A 87 -13.42 -7.52 0.75
CA ARG A 87 -13.71 -6.12 0.40
C ARG A 87 -13.30 -5.20 1.53
N ARG A 88 -13.68 -5.50 2.78
CA ARG A 88 -13.29 -4.69 3.94
C ARG A 88 -11.78 -4.57 4.09
N LEU A 89 -11.05 -5.69 3.98
CA LEU A 89 -9.59 -5.71 4.16
C LEU A 89 -8.79 -5.22 2.94
N THR A 90 -9.42 -5.13 1.77
CA THR A 90 -8.75 -4.75 0.52
C THR A 90 -9.23 -3.38 0.06
N TYR A 91 -10.51 -3.24 -0.29
CA TYR A 91 -11.07 -2.02 -0.83
C TYR A 91 -11.21 -0.95 0.26
N ASP A 92 -11.91 -1.24 1.37
CA ASP A 92 -12.26 -0.19 2.35
C ASP A 92 -11.00 0.40 3.00
N LEU A 93 -10.02 -0.44 3.38
CA LEU A 93 -8.74 0.04 3.92
C LEU A 93 -7.95 0.89 2.91
N THR A 94 -7.92 0.48 1.64
CA THR A 94 -7.19 1.21 0.60
C THR A 94 -7.84 2.56 0.35
N MET A 95 -9.16 2.60 0.20
CA MET A 95 -9.89 3.83 -0.05
C MET A 95 -9.85 4.77 1.14
N GLN A 96 -9.86 4.26 2.38
CA GLN A 96 -9.70 5.13 3.55
C GLN A 96 -8.34 5.83 3.56
N MET A 97 -7.25 5.09 3.31
CA MET A 97 -5.92 5.69 3.18
C MET A 97 -5.86 6.70 2.03
N ALA A 98 -6.35 6.33 0.85
CA ALA A 98 -6.33 7.19 -0.32
C ALA A 98 -7.12 8.49 -0.09
N ASN A 99 -8.33 8.40 0.47
CA ASN A 99 -9.17 9.55 0.78
C ASN A 99 -8.52 10.48 1.81
N THR A 100 -7.89 9.94 2.84
CA THR A 100 -7.14 10.76 3.80
C THR A 100 -5.98 11.47 3.11
N LEU A 101 -5.18 10.76 2.30
CA LEU A 101 -3.98 11.32 1.68
C LEU A 101 -4.28 12.37 0.61
N VAL A 102 -5.27 12.15 -0.26
CA VAL A 102 -5.58 13.08 -1.35
C VAL A 102 -6.03 14.45 -0.83
N ARG A 103 -6.69 14.51 0.34
CA ARG A 103 -7.12 15.77 0.97
C ARG A 103 -5.94 16.65 1.38
N HIS A 104 -4.82 16.06 1.80
CA HIS A 104 -3.65 16.79 2.27
C HIS A 104 -2.55 16.90 1.22
N SER A 105 -2.57 16.05 0.20
CA SER A 105 -1.48 15.90 -0.75
C SER A 105 -2.00 15.47 -2.12
N PRO A 106 -2.78 16.31 -2.83
CA PRO A 106 -3.27 16.00 -4.18
C PRO A 106 -2.12 15.78 -5.17
N GLU A 107 -0.97 16.43 -4.95
CA GLU A 107 0.25 16.23 -5.76
C GLU A 107 0.94 14.86 -5.55
N MET A 108 0.40 14.01 -4.67
CA MET A 108 0.95 12.69 -4.36
C MET A 108 0.83 11.73 -5.54
N THR A 109 1.84 10.87 -5.70
CA THR A 109 1.72 9.65 -6.52
C THR A 109 1.28 8.47 -5.67
N PHE A 110 0.16 7.84 -6.00
CA PHE A 110 -0.37 6.67 -5.27
C PHE A 110 -0.09 5.37 -6.03
N CYS A 111 0.66 4.46 -5.42
CA CYS A 111 1.01 3.15 -5.99
C CYS A 111 0.29 2.05 -5.22
N TYR A 112 -0.48 1.22 -5.92
CA TYR A 112 -1.23 0.11 -5.35
C TYR A 112 -0.79 -1.23 -5.94
N VAL A 113 -0.66 -2.24 -5.07
CA VAL A 113 -0.30 -3.61 -5.48
C VAL A 113 -1.55 -4.46 -5.48
N SER A 114 -1.99 -4.85 -6.68
CA SER A 114 -3.16 -5.71 -6.87
C SER A 114 -2.73 -7.15 -7.14
N GLY A 115 -2.76 -7.62 -8.39
CA GLY A 115 -2.37 -8.97 -8.80
C GLY A 115 -2.71 -9.25 -10.26
N SER A 116 -1.97 -10.17 -10.88
CA SER A 116 -2.34 -10.69 -12.20
C SER A 116 -3.72 -11.33 -12.14
N GLY A 117 -4.58 -11.00 -13.11
CA GLY A 117 -5.96 -11.45 -13.15
C GLY A 117 -6.96 -10.51 -12.44
N THR A 118 -6.53 -9.35 -11.94
CA THR A 118 -7.46 -8.28 -11.52
C THR A 118 -8.44 -7.95 -12.65
N ASP A 119 -9.73 -7.88 -12.33
CA ASP A 119 -10.80 -7.67 -13.29
C ASP A 119 -11.31 -6.22 -13.22
N GLY A 120 -10.77 -5.36 -14.09
CA GLY A 120 -11.18 -3.96 -14.20
C GLY A 120 -12.60 -3.75 -14.74
N SER A 121 -13.26 -4.78 -15.26
CA SER A 121 -14.68 -4.68 -15.67
C SER A 121 -15.65 -4.77 -14.50
N GLU A 122 -15.18 -5.28 -13.35
CA GLU A 122 -15.96 -5.53 -12.14
C GLU A 122 -17.13 -6.52 -12.33
N LYS A 123 -17.14 -7.30 -13.41
CA LYS A 123 -18.28 -8.18 -13.79
C LYS A 123 -17.93 -9.66 -13.85
N GLY A 124 -16.66 -10.02 -13.73
CA GLY A 124 -16.17 -11.39 -13.78
C GLY A 124 -16.65 -12.25 -12.62
N ARG A 125 -16.43 -13.56 -12.68
CA ARG A 125 -16.94 -14.51 -11.67
C ARG A 125 -16.11 -14.53 -10.37
N SER A 126 -14.84 -14.15 -10.44
CA SER A 126 -13.92 -14.17 -9.31
C SER A 126 -14.09 -12.93 -8.42
N MET A 127 -14.56 -13.14 -7.20
CA MET A 127 -14.77 -12.07 -6.21
C MET A 127 -13.52 -11.21 -5.98
N TRP A 128 -12.37 -11.84 -5.75
CA TRP A 128 -11.16 -11.10 -5.38
C TRP A 128 -10.70 -10.19 -6.51
N ALA A 129 -10.88 -10.66 -7.76
CA ALA A 129 -10.50 -9.94 -8.97
C ALA A 129 -11.39 -8.72 -9.18
N ARG A 130 -12.71 -8.85 -8.96
CA ARG A 130 -13.65 -7.73 -8.99
C ARG A 130 -13.36 -6.71 -7.90
N VAL A 131 -13.13 -7.15 -6.66
CA VAL A 131 -12.82 -6.24 -5.54
C VAL A 131 -11.56 -5.44 -5.83
N LYS A 132 -10.47 -6.09 -6.26
CA LYS A 132 -9.25 -5.39 -6.66
C LYS A 132 -9.45 -4.48 -7.88
N GLY A 133 -10.26 -4.91 -8.86
CA GLY A 133 -10.56 -4.12 -10.05
C GLY A 133 -11.30 -2.83 -9.69
N LYS A 134 -12.29 -2.93 -8.82
CA LYS A 134 -12.98 -1.77 -8.26
C LYS A 134 -12.02 -0.83 -7.52
N THR A 135 -11.12 -1.38 -6.69
CA THR A 135 -10.10 -0.56 -6.00
C THR A 135 -9.22 0.19 -7.00
N GLU A 136 -8.75 -0.48 -8.05
CA GLU A 136 -7.94 0.16 -9.09
C GLU A 136 -8.70 1.28 -9.81
N ASN A 137 -9.93 1.01 -10.24
CA ASN A 137 -10.77 1.98 -10.96
C ASN A 137 -11.02 3.22 -10.10
N ASP A 138 -11.40 3.03 -8.84
CA ASP A 138 -11.70 4.14 -7.94
C ASP A 138 -10.44 4.95 -7.60
N LEU A 139 -9.28 4.30 -7.38
CA LEU A 139 -8.00 5.00 -7.18
C LEU A 139 -7.58 5.82 -8.40
N LEU A 140 -7.75 5.28 -9.61
CA LEU A 140 -7.42 5.96 -10.87
C LEU A 140 -8.33 7.17 -11.13
N ALA A 141 -9.54 7.18 -10.57
CA ALA A 141 -10.48 8.31 -10.66
C ALA A 141 -10.21 9.41 -9.62
N MET A 142 -9.35 9.17 -8.63
CA MET A 142 -9.03 10.17 -7.60
C MET A 142 -8.12 11.28 -8.14
N PRO A 143 -8.22 12.52 -7.61
CA PRO A 143 -7.42 13.65 -8.07
C PRO A 143 -5.99 13.66 -7.52
N PHE A 144 -5.33 12.49 -7.53
CA PHE A 144 -3.90 12.40 -7.33
C PHE A 144 -3.17 12.88 -8.59
N LYS A 145 -1.97 13.43 -8.43
CA LYS A 145 -1.08 13.73 -9.55
C LYS A 145 -0.88 12.52 -10.47
N ALA A 146 -0.75 11.34 -9.88
CA ALA A 146 -0.71 10.08 -10.60
C ALA A 146 -1.12 8.92 -9.68
N ALA A 147 -1.70 7.89 -10.29
CA ALA A 147 -1.94 6.62 -9.62
C ALA A 147 -1.45 5.45 -10.50
N TYR A 148 -0.78 4.47 -9.90
CA TYR A 148 -0.21 3.32 -10.59
C TYR A 148 -0.64 2.01 -9.95
N MET A 149 -1.14 1.08 -10.77
CA MET A 149 -1.67 -0.21 -10.35
C MET A 149 -0.75 -1.34 -10.80
N PHE A 150 -0.08 -1.99 -9.85
CA PHE A 150 0.87 -3.07 -10.13
C PHE A 150 0.17 -4.41 -10.03
N ARG A 151 0.12 -5.16 -11.13
CA ARG A 151 -0.54 -6.47 -11.25
C ARG A 151 0.48 -7.62 -11.37
N PRO A 152 1.28 -7.94 -10.33
CA PRO A 152 2.28 -8.99 -10.42
C PRO A 152 1.61 -10.37 -10.60
N GLY A 153 2.12 -11.19 -11.51
CA GLY A 153 1.75 -12.61 -11.62
C GLY A 153 2.54 -13.51 -10.66
N TYR A 154 3.77 -13.11 -10.35
CA TYR A 154 4.65 -13.77 -9.40
C TYR A 154 5.56 -12.72 -8.75
N ILE A 155 5.89 -12.91 -7.48
CA ILE A 155 6.82 -12.06 -6.75
C ILE A 155 7.96 -12.95 -6.28
N GLN A 156 9.16 -12.67 -6.78
CA GLN A 156 10.37 -13.32 -6.34
C GLN A 156 11.02 -12.51 -5.23
N PRO A 157 11.25 -13.08 -4.04
CA PRO A 157 11.97 -12.38 -2.99
C PRO A 157 13.43 -12.09 -3.36
N MET A 158 13.93 -10.93 -2.90
CA MET A 158 15.35 -10.60 -3.00
C MET A 158 16.15 -11.28 -1.89
N LYS A 159 17.45 -11.50 -2.13
CA LYS A 159 18.36 -12.06 -1.12
C LYS A 159 18.38 -11.18 0.12
N GLY A 160 18.21 -11.79 1.30
CA GLY A 160 18.26 -11.11 2.60
C GLY A 160 16.91 -10.58 3.11
N MET A 161 15.83 -10.75 2.35
CA MET A 161 14.47 -10.45 2.82
C MET A 161 14.01 -11.50 3.83
N LYS A 162 13.34 -11.04 4.89
CA LYS A 162 12.92 -11.87 6.03
C LYS A 162 11.46 -12.32 5.92
N ASN A 163 10.61 -11.50 5.29
CA ASN A 163 9.15 -11.69 5.22
C ASN A 163 8.73 -12.37 3.92
N THR A 164 9.41 -13.46 3.59
CA THR A 164 9.17 -14.23 2.38
C THR A 164 8.28 -15.42 2.67
N TYR A 165 7.23 -15.65 1.86
CA TYR A 165 6.58 -16.95 1.84
C TYR A 165 7.64 -18.01 1.49
N ARG A 166 7.81 -19.00 2.36
CA ARG A 166 8.54 -20.22 1.99
C ARG A 166 7.64 -20.93 0.99
N ILE A 167 8.13 -21.08 -0.24
CA ILE A 167 7.46 -21.86 -1.28
C ILE A 167 7.65 -23.34 -0.94
#